data_AF-A0A959FFV5-F1
#
_entry.id   AF-A0A959FFV5-F1
#
_cell.length_a   1.000
_cell.length_b   1.000
_cell.length_c   1.000
_cell.angle_alpha   90.00
_cell.angle_beta   90.00
_cell.angle_gamma   90.00
#
_symmetry.space_group_name_H-M   'P 1'
#
loop_
_entity.id
_entity.type
_entity.pdbx_description
1 polymer ?
#
loop_
_entity_poly.entity_id
_entity_poly.type
_entity_poly.pdbx_seq_one_letter_code
_entity_poly.pdbx_strand_id
1 'polypeptide(L)'
;MKYGFVIDNRKCIGCHACTTACKSEHQVPVGVNRTWVKYTEKGEFPNTRRLFSVMRCNHCTDAPCVEICPVEALYFRDDGIVDFNNDRCIGCKSCMQACPYDALYINPDNNTAAKCNYCAHRIDVGLEPACVNVCPEHAIISGDMDNPDSEIAQLLSRETVTVRKAAKGTQPNLFYINGDEASLNPVATEKSGTYLWSQQTRGVGHYAKEAEKMAFSNGDVLSALMENNGYAATSEGIKTHGKAKSIELMLSKEPRRTYDAPDKGILWGWEVSGYVLTKAIAAGAFLVLFLPQLLGMFTASATLNLWAVGISLVMLAATGILLIMDLDRPDRFLNVLLRPQWNSWLVKGGYTISVFGGLVTLIGVASWLELGQLGAISAWVTVPFAVLLAVYTAFLFAQAKGRDFWQSPTMALHMLVHSVMAGAAIFMLVDLFVDTPANFANYLSLTLAIAIGLNLLTMLTELTITHPTEEAHLTVKMITQGRYRSLFWFGAVLVGNLVPLALAVFMPDAMGLAAAAVLTLAGIYFTEKIWVEAPQRIQLS
;
A
#
# COMPACT_ATOMS: atom_id res chain seq x y z
N MET A 1 -16.57 12.02 26.78
CA MET A 1 -15.72 10.88 27.15
C MET A 1 -14.88 10.58 25.94
N LYS A 2 -13.57 10.75 26.09
CA LYS A 2 -12.60 10.52 25.03
C LYS A 2 -11.39 9.80 25.61
N TYR A 3 -11.34 8.49 25.42
CA TYR A 3 -10.24 7.68 25.94
C TYR A 3 -8.93 7.92 25.18
N GLY A 4 -7.84 8.00 25.94
CA GLY A 4 -6.49 8.16 25.41
C GLY A 4 -5.44 7.44 26.26
N PHE A 5 -4.21 7.42 25.79
CA PHE A 5 -3.08 6.87 26.54
C PHE A 5 -2.00 7.94 26.75
N VAL A 6 -1.39 7.94 27.93
CA VAL A 6 -0.10 8.60 28.18
C VAL A 6 0.92 7.54 28.53
N ILE A 7 2.07 7.59 27.87
CA ILE A 7 3.24 6.77 28.17
C ILE A 7 4.27 7.66 28.85
N ASP A 8 4.59 7.38 30.12
CA ASP A 8 5.67 8.05 30.82
C ASP A 8 7.00 7.32 30.58
N ASN A 9 7.77 7.80 29.59
CA ASN A 9 9.07 7.19 29.26
C ASN A 9 10.11 7.37 30.36
N ARG A 10 9.88 8.24 31.36
CA ARG A 10 10.78 8.38 32.53
C ARG A 10 10.70 7.15 33.44
N LYS A 11 9.55 6.47 33.45
CA LYS A 11 9.25 5.31 34.31
C LYS A 11 9.39 3.96 33.59
N CYS A 12 9.30 3.95 32.26
CA CYS A 12 9.34 2.70 31.49
C CYS A 12 10.70 2.00 31.62
N ILE A 13 10.73 0.80 32.22
CA ILE A 13 11.94 -0.03 32.36
C ILE A 13 12.13 -1.06 31.25
N GLY A 14 11.24 -1.10 30.25
CA GLY A 14 11.32 -2.11 29.18
C GLY A 14 11.21 -3.55 29.71
N CYS A 15 10.17 -3.88 30.47
CA CYS A 15 10.00 -5.24 30.98
C CYS A 15 9.16 -6.16 30.05
N HIS A 16 8.55 -5.60 28.98
CA HIS A 16 7.59 -6.27 28.10
C HIS A 16 6.33 -6.85 28.77
N ALA A 17 6.08 -6.60 30.07
CA ALA A 17 4.88 -7.06 30.76
C ALA A 17 3.59 -6.65 30.03
N CYS A 18 3.55 -5.40 29.51
CA CYS A 18 2.44 -4.89 28.72
C CYS A 18 2.19 -5.68 27.42
N THR A 19 3.26 -6.17 26.78
CA THR A 19 3.19 -6.99 25.55
C THR A 19 2.61 -8.36 25.88
N THR A 20 3.15 -9.02 26.90
CA THR A 20 2.71 -10.36 27.34
C THR A 20 1.28 -10.36 27.85
N ALA A 21 0.89 -9.38 28.69
CA ALA A 21 -0.47 -9.27 29.19
C ALA A 21 -1.47 -9.04 28.06
N CYS A 22 -1.14 -8.17 27.09
CA CYS A 22 -2.01 -7.96 25.93
C CYS A 22 -2.17 -9.23 25.08
N LYS A 23 -1.10 -10.03 24.94
CA LYS A 23 -1.17 -11.32 24.23
C LYS A 23 -2.08 -12.31 24.97
N SER A 24 -1.92 -12.43 26.29
CA SER A 24 -2.72 -13.32 27.13
C SER A 24 -4.20 -12.94 27.13
N GLU A 25 -4.51 -11.66 27.38
CA GLU A 25 -5.87 -11.14 27.47
C GLU A 25 -6.68 -11.34 26.18
N HIS A 26 -6.04 -11.14 25.03
CA HIS A 26 -6.71 -11.16 23.73
C HIS A 26 -6.37 -12.37 22.87
N GLN A 27 -5.66 -13.35 23.43
CA GLN A 27 -5.18 -14.54 22.72
C GLN A 27 -4.47 -14.16 21.40
N VAL A 28 -3.60 -13.15 21.44
CA VAL A 28 -2.95 -12.62 20.23
C VAL A 28 -1.92 -13.63 19.71
N PRO A 29 -1.99 -14.04 18.43
CA PRO A 29 -1.11 -15.07 17.90
C PRO A 29 0.37 -14.73 17.95
N VAL A 30 1.21 -15.77 17.86
CA VAL A 30 2.67 -15.61 17.77
C VAL A 30 3.01 -14.84 16.49
N GLY A 31 3.96 -13.92 16.60
CA GLY A 31 4.41 -13.11 15.46
C GLY A 31 3.56 -11.88 15.16
N VAL A 32 2.51 -11.59 15.91
CA VAL A 32 1.79 -10.31 15.82
C VAL A 32 1.63 -9.68 17.20
N ASN A 33 1.56 -8.36 17.25
CA ASN A 33 1.49 -7.61 18.51
C ASN A 33 0.46 -6.48 18.40
N ARG A 34 -0.38 -6.31 19.43
CA ARG A 34 -1.26 -5.13 19.55
C ARG A 34 -0.57 -3.96 20.27
N THR A 35 0.40 -4.27 21.13
CA THR A 35 1.34 -3.34 21.78
C THR A 35 2.69 -4.06 21.88
N TRP A 36 3.78 -3.32 21.70
CA TRP A 36 5.15 -3.83 21.90
C TRP A 36 6.03 -2.73 22.52
N VAL A 37 7.24 -3.08 22.94
CA VAL A 37 8.22 -2.11 23.43
C VAL A 37 9.38 -2.07 22.47
N LYS A 38 9.71 -0.89 21.95
CA LYS A 38 10.85 -0.64 21.07
C LYS A 38 12.05 -0.20 21.89
N TYR A 39 13.21 -0.79 21.63
CA TYR A 39 14.46 -0.51 22.33
C TYR A 39 15.41 0.20 21.39
N THR A 40 15.87 1.36 21.84
CA THR A 40 16.89 2.15 21.14
C THR A 40 18.07 2.36 22.08
N GLU A 41 19.29 2.09 21.63
CA GLU A 41 20.52 2.46 22.32
C GLU A 41 21.06 3.76 21.73
N LYS A 42 21.53 4.68 22.58
CA LYS A 42 22.07 5.99 22.18
C LYS A 42 23.25 6.36 23.06
N GLY A 43 24.18 7.14 22.53
CA GLY A 43 25.38 7.60 23.24
C GLY A 43 26.63 6.84 22.83
N GLU A 44 27.75 7.20 23.43
CA GLU A 44 29.08 6.68 23.09
C GLU A 44 29.67 6.02 24.34
N PHE A 45 30.24 4.82 24.20
CA PHE A 45 30.84 4.09 25.32
C PHE A 45 31.89 4.96 26.06
N PRO A 46 31.89 5.01 27.42
CA PRO A 46 31.06 4.26 28.36
C PRO A 46 29.69 4.91 28.69
N ASN A 47 29.41 6.09 28.15
CA ASN A 47 28.20 6.87 28.41
C ASN A 47 27.06 6.50 27.44
N THR A 48 26.65 5.23 27.45
CA THR A 48 25.52 4.73 26.67
C THR A 48 24.25 4.67 27.50
N ARG A 49 23.09 4.84 26.85
CA ARG A 49 21.77 4.70 27.47
C ARG A 49 20.84 3.86 26.59
N ARG A 50 19.95 3.11 27.25
CA ARG A 50 18.83 2.42 26.62
C ARG A 50 17.57 3.25 26.76
N LEU A 51 16.85 3.38 25.67
CA LEU A 51 15.58 4.08 25.57
C LEU A 51 14.51 3.04 25.27
N PHE A 52 13.48 3.03 26.11
CA PHE A 52 12.35 2.12 25.98
C PHE A 52 11.11 2.92 25.61
N SER A 53 10.45 2.55 24.52
CA SER A 53 9.21 3.21 24.08
C SER A 53 8.12 2.20 23.81
N VAL A 54 6.97 2.37 24.43
CA VAL A 54 5.81 1.52 24.20
C VAL A 54 5.09 1.97 22.92
N MET A 55 4.91 1.05 21.99
CA MET A 55 4.31 1.28 20.68
C MET A 55 2.99 0.52 20.60
N ARG A 56 1.95 1.15 20.04
CA ARG A 56 0.58 0.60 19.87
C ARG A 56 -0.24 1.46 18.91
N CYS A 57 -1.51 1.10 18.70
CA CYS A 57 -2.47 1.98 18.03
C CYS A 57 -2.70 3.27 18.83
N ASN A 58 -2.71 4.40 18.14
CA ASN A 58 -2.86 5.71 18.76
C ASN A 58 -4.33 6.13 18.98
N HIS A 59 -5.29 5.30 18.57
CA HIS A 59 -6.74 5.60 18.61
C HIS A 59 -7.06 7.02 18.12
N CYS A 60 -6.49 7.38 16.97
CA CYS A 60 -6.57 8.70 16.34
C CYS A 60 -8.00 9.25 16.30
N THR A 61 -8.14 10.56 16.55
CA THR A 61 -9.43 11.26 16.39
C THR A 61 -9.79 11.37 14.92
N ASP A 62 -8.81 11.69 14.05
CA ASP A 62 -8.93 11.58 12.60
C ASP A 62 -8.23 10.29 12.15
N ALA A 63 -8.96 9.18 12.20
CA ALA A 63 -8.43 7.84 11.93
C ALA A 63 -8.52 7.46 10.44
N PRO A 64 -7.42 7.54 9.66
CA PRO A 64 -7.45 7.19 8.23
C PRO A 64 -7.75 5.70 7.99
N CYS A 65 -7.46 4.84 8.97
CA CYS A 65 -7.80 3.42 8.90
C CYS A 65 -9.31 3.16 8.94
N VAL A 66 -10.09 4.03 9.60
CA VAL A 66 -11.56 4.00 9.55
C VAL A 66 -12.00 4.45 8.17
N GLU A 67 -11.59 5.63 7.71
CA GLU A 67 -12.02 6.23 6.43
C GLU A 67 -11.78 5.32 5.21
N ILE A 68 -10.60 4.68 5.13
CA ILE A 68 -10.25 3.82 4.00
C ILE A 68 -10.97 2.45 4.04
N CYS A 69 -11.50 2.04 5.20
CA CYS A 69 -12.14 0.73 5.35
C CYS A 69 -13.36 0.63 4.44
N PRO A 70 -13.48 -0.37 3.54
CA PRO A 70 -14.59 -0.41 2.60
C PRO A 70 -15.92 -0.92 3.18
N VAL A 71 -15.85 -1.56 4.34
CA VAL A 71 -16.95 -2.36 4.90
C VAL A 71 -17.25 -1.98 6.35
N GLU A 72 -16.79 -0.82 6.82
CA GLU A 72 -16.87 -0.33 8.21
C GLU A 72 -16.51 -1.40 9.25
N ALA A 73 -15.48 -2.21 8.93
CA ALA A 73 -14.89 -3.13 9.88
C ALA A 73 -14.05 -2.40 10.94
N LEU A 74 -13.68 -1.14 10.69
CA LEU A 74 -13.09 -0.23 11.66
C LEU A 74 -14.08 0.92 11.86
N TYR A 75 -14.33 1.32 13.11
CA TYR A 75 -15.31 2.35 13.43
C TYR A 75 -14.92 3.11 14.71
N PHE A 76 -15.51 4.29 14.90
CA PHE A 76 -15.41 5.05 16.12
C PHE A 76 -16.52 4.62 17.09
N ARG A 77 -16.15 4.33 18.34
CA ARG A 77 -17.10 4.24 19.45
C ARG A 77 -17.39 5.65 20.00
N ASP A 78 -18.48 5.77 20.74
CA ASP A 78 -18.93 7.04 21.34
C ASP A 78 -17.93 7.61 22.36
N ASP A 79 -17.08 6.75 22.90
CA ASP A 79 -16.06 7.04 23.91
C ASP A 79 -14.68 7.40 23.31
N GLY A 80 -14.61 7.58 21.98
CA GLY A 80 -13.40 7.94 21.23
C GLY A 80 -12.48 6.76 20.91
N ILE A 81 -12.80 5.54 21.35
CA ILE A 81 -12.03 4.35 21.00
C ILE A 81 -12.29 4.00 19.53
N VAL A 82 -11.25 4.03 18.70
CA VAL A 82 -11.30 3.35 17.39
C VAL A 82 -11.30 1.84 17.64
N ASP A 83 -12.36 1.14 17.27
CA ASP A 83 -12.49 -0.32 17.44
C ASP A 83 -12.66 -1.03 16.09
N PHE A 84 -12.76 -2.36 16.10
CA PHE A 84 -12.92 -3.18 14.91
C PHE A 84 -13.92 -4.33 15.08
N ASN A 85 -14.56 -4.70 13.97
CA ASN A 85 -15.47 -5.83 13.86
C ASN A 85 -14.90 -6.86 12.88
N ASN A 86 -14.53 -8.03 13.40
CA ASN A 86 -13.95 -9.11 12.62
C ASN A 86 -14.93 -9.71 11.60
N ASP A 87 -16.23 -9.71 11.85
CA ASP A 87 -17.23 -10.34 10.97
C ASP A 87 -17.45 -9.54 9.69
N ARG A 88 -17.25 -8.22 9.75
CA ARG A 88 -17.33 -7.35 8.57
C ARG A 88 -16.06 -7.37 7.73
N CYS A 89 -14.91 -7.61 8.35
CA CYS A 89 -13.61 -7.50 7.68
C CYS A 89 -13.45 -8.47 6.49
N ILE A 90 -12.99 -7.93 5.36
CA ILE A 90 -12.71 -8.67 4.12
C ILE A 90 -11.22 -8.96 3.89
N GLY A 91 -10.33 -8.50 4.78
CA GLY A 91 -8.88 -8.76 4.65
C GLY A 91 -8.20 -8.03 3.48
N CYS A 92 -8.69 -6.85 3.07
CA CYS A 92 -8.15 -6.07 1.94
C CYS A 92 -6.84 -5.29 2.23
N LYS A 93 -6.36 -5.30 3.47
CA LYS A 93 -5.12 -4.64 3.94
C LYS A 93 -5.05 -3.11 3.75
N SER A 94 -6.07 -2.44 3.19
CA SER A 94 -6.07 -0.98 2.97
C SER A 94 -5.83 -0.18 4.26
N CYS A 95 -6.43 -0.63 5.37
CA CYS A 95 -6.26 0.02 6.69
C CYS A 95 -4.82 -0.03 7.21
N MET A 96 -4.03 -1.03 6.81
CA MET A 96 -2.61 -1.15 7.16
C MET A 96 -1.77 -0.15 6.37
N GLN A 97 -2.13 0.12 5.11
CA GLN A 97 -1.48 1.17 4.31
C GLN A 97 -1.84 2.58 4.78
N ALA A 98 -3.06 2.76 5.29
CA ALA A 98 -3.52 4.05 5.80
C ALA A 98 -2.93 4.43 7.16
N CYS A 99 -2.55 3.47 8.00
CA CYS A 99 -2.04 3.76 9.33
C CYS A 99 -0.57 4.20 9.30
N PRO A 100 -0.24 5.46 9.64
CA PRO A 100 1.14 5.94 9.59
C PRO A 100 2.02 5.39 10.72
N TYR A 101 1.44 4.66 11.68
CA TYR A 101 2.11 4.13 12.88
C TYR A 101 2.45 2.65 12.81
N ASP A 102 2.07 2.01 11.70
CA ASP A 102 2.13 0.55 11.54
C ASP A 102 1.40 -0.22 12.65
N ALA A 103 0.23 0.24 13.09
CA ALA A 103 -0.46 -0.34 14.26
C ALA A 103 -1.38 -1.53 13.94
N LEU A 104 -1.72 -1.78 12.67
CA LEU A 104 -2.66 -2.83 12.25
C LEU A 104 -1.92 -4.01 11.63
N TYR A 105 -2.39 -5.23 11.86
CA TYR A 105 -1.88 -6.45 11.23
C TYR A 105 -3.04 -7.34 10.79
N ILE A 106 -2.78 -8.30 9.90
CA ILE A 106 -3.72 -9.39 9.63
C ILE A 106 -3.49 -10.48 10.67
N ASN A 107 -4.53 -10.80 11.43
CA ASN A 107 -4.49 -11.90 12.38
C ASN A 107 -4.40 -13.22 11.59
N PRO A 108 -3.33 -14.02 11.80
CA PRO A 108 -3.09 -15.25 11.03
C PRO A 108 -4.14 -16.33 11.26
N ASP A 109 -4.86 -16.31 12.38
CA ASP A 109 -5.80 -17.37 12.74
C ASP A 109 -7.15 -17.20 12.03
N ASN A 110 -7.56 -15.95 11.77
CA ASN A 110 -8.90 -15.64 11.24
C ASN A 110 -8.88 -14.80 9.95
N ASN A 111 -7.70 -14.35 9.50
CA ASN A 111 -7.50 -13.55 8.30
C ASN A 111 -8.21 -12.18 8.32
N THR A 112 -8.41 -11.60 9.50
CA THR A 112 -9.01 -10.25 9.66
C THR A 112 -7.99 -9.25 10.17
N ALA A 113 -8.20 -7.97 9.84
CA ALA A 113 -7.38 -6.89 10.37
C ALA A 113 -7.63 -6.74 11.89
N ALA A 114 -6.55 -6.68 12.66
CA ALA A 114 -6.58 -6.51 14.10
C ALA A 114 -5.58 -5.46 14.55
N LYS A 115 -5.84 -4.88 15.74
CA LYS A 115 -5.00 -3.85 16.38
C LYS A 115 -5.32 -3.79 17.87
N CYS A 116 -4.67 -2.88 18.61
CA CYS A 116 -5.16 -2.50 19.94
C CYS A 116 -6.61 -1.97 19.83
N ASN A 117 -7.51 -2.54 20.61
CA ASN A 117 -8.90 -2.09 20.78
C ASN A 117 -9.11 -1.45 22.15
N TYR A 118 -8.04 -0.92 22.76
CA TYR A 118 -8.09 -0.30 24.09
C TYR A 118 -8.59 -1.25 25.20
N CYS A 119 -8.59 -2.57 24.98
CA CYS A 119 -9.29 -3.53 25.84
C CYS A 119 -10.74 -3.11 26.13
N ALA A 120 -11.48 -2.68 25.09
CA ALA A 120 -12.84 -2.17 25.23
C ALA A 120 -13.75 -3.05 26.11
N HIS A 121 -13.64 -4.38 25.98
CA HIS A 121 -14.40 -5.34 26.80
C HIS A 121 -14.15 -5.24 28.32
N ARG A 122 -13.00 -4.69 28.74
CA ARG A 122 -12.66 -4.40 30.15
C ARG A 122 -13.20 -3.04 30.57
N ILE A 123 -13.05 -2.03 29.71
CA ILE A 123 -13.57 -0.68 29.95
C ILE A 123 -15.09 -0.72 30.16
N ASP A 124 -15.79 -1.52 29.35
CA ASP A 124 -17.25 -1.69 29.43
C ASP A 124 -17.74 -2.21 30.80
N VAL A 125 -16.86 -2.85 31.59
CA VAL A 125 -17.13 -3.33 32.95
C VAL A 125 -16.37 -2.57 34.04
N GLY A 126 -15.83 -1.38 33.72
CA GLY A 126 -15.13 -0.51 34.66
C GLY A 126 -13.73 -0.96 35.05
N LEU A 127 -13.11 -1.86 34.27
CA LEU A 127 -11.74 -2.32 34.50
C LEU A 127 -10.75 -1.61 33.57
N GLU A 128 -9.53 -1.37 34.06
CA GLU A 128 -8.45 -0.82 33.25
C GLU A 128 -7.95 -1.82 32.19
N PRO A 129 -7.37 -1.34 31.08
CA PRO A 129 -6.72 -2.19 30.08
C PRO A 129 -5.65 -3.09 30.71
N ALA A 130 -5.53 -4.33 30.25
CA ALA A 130 -4.59 -5.31 30.82
C ALA A 130 -3.12 -4.83 30.79
N CYS A 131 -2.75 -4.06 29.75
CA CYS A 131 -1.41 -3.50 29.63
C CYS A 131 -1.08 -2.38 30.62
N VAL A 132 -2.10 -1.71 31.18
CA VAL A 132 -1.99 -0.67 32.21
C VAL A 132 -1.85 -1.35 33.56
N ASN A 133 -2.79 -2.25 33.88
CA ASN A 133 -2.85 -2.98 35.13
C ASN A 133 -1.56 -3.77 35.45
N VAL A 134 -0.92 -4.36 34.43
CA VAL A 134 0.31 -5.16 34.61
C VAL A 134 1.59 -4.31 34.73
N CYS A 135 1.55 -3.00 34.50
CA CYS A 135 2.75 -2.17 34.42
C CYS A 135 3.32 -1.92 35.83
N PRO A 136 4.48 -2.50 36.21
CA PRO A 136 4.98 -2.39 37.58
C PRO A 136 5.32 -0.95 37.97
N GLU A 137 5.81 -0.17 37.02
CA GLU A 137 6.21 1.22 37.21
C GLU A 137 5.08 2.23 36.94
N HIS A 138 3.86 1.74 36.60
CA HIS A 138 2.74 2.59 36.23
C HIS A 138 3.11 3.62 35.14
N ALA A 139 3.91 3.18 34.16
CA ALA A 139 4.40 3.99 33.04
C ALA A 139 3.37 4.13 31.91
N ILE A 140 2.29 3.35 31.95
CA ILE A 140 1.22 3.37 30.94
C ILE A 140 -0.04 3.82 31.65
N ILE A 141 -0.56 4.98 31.28
CA ILE A 141 -1.75 5.59 31.90
C ILE A 141 -2.86 5.61 30.86
N SER A 142 -4.05 5.15 31.24
CA SER A 142 -5.27 5.18 30.43
C SER A 142 -6.37 5.92 31.16
N GLY A 143 -7.22 6.64 30.44
CA GLY A 143 -8.39 7.29 31.02
C GLY A 143 -9.12 8.18 30.03
N ASP A 144 -10.19 8.80 30.52
CA ASP A 144 -10.96 9.80 29.80
C ASP A 144 -10.27 11.17 29.86
N MET A 145 -9.79 11.64 28.71
CA MET A 145 -9.10 12.92 28.60
C MET A 145 -10.01 14.14 28.80
N ASP A 146 -11.33 13.96 28.66
CA ASP A 146 -12.30 15.04 28.87
C ASP A 146 -12.63 15.22 30.37
N ASN A 147 -12.32 14.22 31.20
CA ASN A 147 -12.58 14.29 32.63
C ASN A 147 -11.37 14.90 33.37
N PRO A 148 -11.48 16.12 33.94
CA PRO A 148 -10.38 16.79 34.62
C PRO A 148 -9.89 16.08 35.89
N ASP A 149 -10.73 15.22 36.49
CA ASP A 149 -10.37 14.44 37.67
C ASP A 149 -9.55 13.19 37.31
N SER A 150 -9.46 12.83 36.03
CA SER A 150 -8.67 11.69 35.57
C SER A 150 -7.17 11.97 35.63
N GLU A 151 -6.38 10.95 35.95
CA GLU A 151 -4.91 11.06 35.97
C GLU A 151 -4.37 11.50 34.61
N ILE A 152 -4.93 10.99 33.51
CA ILE A 152 -4.49 11.35 32.16
C ILE A 152 -4.71 12.83 31.85
N ALA A 153 -5.86 13.41 32.19
CA ALA A 153 -6.14 14.83 31.95
C ALA A 153 -5.22 15.72 32.80
N GLN A 154 -4.96 15.33 34.04
CA GLN A 154 -4.02 16.05 34.91
C GLN A 154 -2.60 16.01 34.37
N LEU A 155 -2.13 14.85 33.88
CA LEU A 155 -0.81 14.73 33.26
C LEU A 155 -0.70 15.57 31.98
N LEU A 156 -1.70 15.50 31.09
CA LEU A 156 -1.73 16.31 29.87
C LEU A 156 -1.74 17.81 30.14
N SER A 157 -2.29 18.26 31.27
CA SER A 157 -2.29 19.67 31.67
C SER A 157 -0.96 20.16 32.28
N ARG A 158 -0.15 19.25 32.85
CA ARG A 158 1.05 19.59 33.62
C ARG A 158 2.36 19.31 32.89
N GLU A 159 2.37 18.30 32.04
CA GLU A 159 3.58 17.77 31.41
C GLU A 159 3.64 18.11 29.92
N THR A 160 4.86 18.35 29.42
CA THR A 160 5.08 18.46 27.97
C THR A 160 5.07 17.08 27.34
N VAL A 161 4.14 16.86 26.42
CA VAL A 161 3.98 15.58 25.71
C VAL A 161 4.32 15.68 24.23
N THR A 162 4.79 14.57 23.67
CA THR A 162 5.00 14.40 22.23
C THR A 162 4.06 13.34 21.67
N VAL A 163 3.75 13.44 20.38
CA VAL A 163 2.97 12.44 19.63
C VAL A 163 3.77 11.98 18.41
N ARG A 164 3.52 10.76 17.95
CA ARG A 164 4.18 10.24 16.76
C ARG A 164 3.60 10.87 15.50
N LYS A 165 4.49 11.23 14.56
CA LYS A 165 4.17 11.72 13.20
C LYS A 165 3.04 12.76 13.17
N ALA A 166 3.15 13.82 13.99
CA ALA A 166 2.17 14.89 14.07
C ALA A 166 1.83 15.50 12.70
N ALA A 167 2.82 15.59 11.79
CA ALA A 167 2.66 16.09 10.43
C ALA A 167 1.60 15.35 9.58
N LYS A 168 1.20 14.12 9.96
CA LYS A 168 0.17 13.35 9.25
C LYS A 168 -1.26 13.81 9.56
N GLY A 169 -1.45 14.73 10.50
CA GLY A 169 -2.76 15.34 10.81
C GLY A 169 -3.80 14.41 11.42
N THR A 170 -3.44 13.20 11.87
CA THR A 170 -4.40 12.18 12.37
C THR A 170 -4.94 12.46 13.78
N GLN A 171 -4.45 13.50 14.45
CA GLN A 171 -4.79 13.84 15.84
C GLN A 171 -4.72 12.62 16.80
N PRO A 172 -3.50 12.11 17.06
CA PRO A 172 -3.29 10.93 17.92
C PRO A 172 -3.79 11.13 19.34
N ASN A 173 -4.40 10.10 19.92
CA ASN A 173 -4.79 10.05 21.34
C ASN A 173 -3.82 9.17 22.16
N LEU A 174 -2.56 9.10 21.72
CA LEU A 174 -1.44 8.44 22.40
C LEU A 174 -0.30 9.43 22.54
N PHE A 175 0.02 9.78 23.78
CA PHE A 175 0.97 10.81 24.15
C PHE A 175 2.17 10.21 24.87
N TYR A 176 3.34 10.82 24.70
CA TYR A 176 4.59 10.37 25.31
C TYR A 176 5.18 11.51 26.15
N ILE A 177 5.40 11.27 27.45
CA ILE A 177 6.18 12.17 28.30
C ILE A 177 7.65 11.76 28.15
N ASN A 178 8.51 12.70 27.78
CA ASN A 178 9.94 12.46 27.54
C ASN A 178 10.21 11.37 26.48
N GLY A 179 9.41 11.33 25.42
CA GLY A 179 9.63 10.43 24.28
C GLY A 179 10.81 10.91 23.42
N ASP A 180 11.93 10.18 23.44
CA ASP A 180 13.12 10.48 22.62
C ASP A 180 12.81 10.27 21.12
N GLU A 181 13.25 11.21 20.28
CA GLU A 181 13.05 11.19 18.84
C GLU A 181 13.58 9.90 18.20
N ALA A 182 14.69 9.36 18.70
CA ALA A 182 15.28 8.13 18.17
C ALA A 182 14.41 6.88 18.42
N SER A 183 13.46 6.93 19.35
CA SER A 183 12.49 5.85 19.53
C SER A 183 11.20 6.10 18.74
N LEU A 184 10.71 7.34 18.74
CA LEU A 184 9.42 7.69 18.14
C LEU A 184 9.45 7.84 16.61
N ASN A 185 10.58 8.28 16.04
CA ASN A 185 10.82 8.40 14.62
C ASN A 185 11.42 7.09 14.07
N PRO A 186 10.71 6.35 13.19
CA PRO A 186 11.23 5.12 12.58
C PRO A 186 12.51 5.33 11.77
N VAL A 187 12.65 6.48 11.11
CA VAL A 187 13.76 6.78 10.18
C VAL A 187 15.03 7.18 10.94
N ALA A 188 14.89 7.67 12.18
CA ALA A 188 16.02 8.12 12.99
C ALA A 188 16.96 6.99 13.47
N THR A 189 16.59 5.73 13.29
CA THR A 189 17.42 4.57 13.65
C THR A 189 17.47 3.59 12.50
N GLU A 190 18.68 3.25 12.04
CA GLU A 190 18.83 2.16 11.09
C GLU A 190 18.43 0.81 11.72
N LYS A 191 17.93 -0.11 10.88
CA LYS A 191 17.85 -1.53 11.27
C LYS A 191 19.28 -2.01 11.44
N SER A 192 19.76 -2.02 12.68
CA SER A 192 20.97 -2.78 12.96
C SER A 192 20.74 -4.24 12.58
N GLY A 193 21.79 -4.89 12.08
CA GLY A 193 21.70 -6.15 11.34
C GLY A 193 20.79 -7.20 11.98
N THR A 194 20.36 -8.16 11.16
CA THR A 194 19.52 -9.29 11.54
C THR A 194 19.91 -9.84 12.91
N TYR A 195 18.95 -9.81 13.85
CA TYR A 195 19.09 -10.45 15.16
C TYR A 195 18.13 -11.62 15.24
N LEU A 196 18.64 -12.76 15.69
CA LEU A 196 17.89 -14.00 15.91
C LEU A 196 16.59 -13.78 16.71
N TRP A 197 16.57 -12.79 17.61
CA TRP A 197 15.47 -12.53 18.55
C TRP A 197 14.53 -11.40 18.15
N SER A 198 14.91 -10.54 17.18
CA SER A 198 14.03 -9.46 16.67
C SER A 198 13.55 -9.69 15.24
N GLN A 199 14.05 -10.74 14.57
CA GLN A 199 13.51 -11.17 13.28
C GLN A 199 12.35 -12.15 13.45
N GLN A 200 11.22 -11.81 12.83
CA GLN A 200 10.34 -12.83 12.27
C GLN A 200 10.88 -13.24 10.90
N THR A 201 11.45 -14.43 10.81
CA THR A 201 11.73 -15.10 9.53
C THR A 201 10.47 -15.70 8.89
N ARG A 202 9.39 -15.81 9.67
CA ARG A 202 8.05 -16.20 9.22
C ARG A 202 7.19 -14.96 9.05
N GLY A 203 6.85 -14.64 7.81
CA GLY A 203 5.85 -13.62 7.51
C GLY A 203 4.54 -13.94 8.23
N VAL A 204 3.87 -12.92 8.76
CA VAL A 204 2.49 -13.03 9.24
C VAL A 204 1.58 -12.39 8.19
N GLY A 205 0.45 -13.04 7.90
CA GLY A 205 -0.41 -12.70 6.76
C GLY A 205 -0.10 -13.52 5.49
N HIS A 206 -0.38 -12.97 4.30
CA HIS A 206 -0.31 -13.66 2.99
C HIS A 206 0.97 -14.48 2.73
N TYR A 207 2.12 -14.00 3.23
CA TYR A 207 3.43 -14.64 3.05
C TYR A 207 3.81 -15.67 4.13
N ALA A 208 2.93 -15.94 5.10
CA ALA A 208 3.08 -17.06 6.02
C ALA A 208 3.17 -18.39 5.25
N LYS A 209 2.39 -18.52 4.17
CA LYS A 209 2.40 -19.69 3.28
C LYS A 209 3.71 -19.87 2.52
N GLU A 210 4.36 -18.79 2.10
CA GLU A 210 5.64 -18.86 1.38
C GLU A 210 6.78 -19.20 2.36
N ALA A 211 6.71 -18.68 3.59
CA ALA A 211 7.60 -19.08 4.68
C ALA A 211 7.35 -20.53 5.15
N GLU A 212 6.12 -21.02 5.11
CA GLU A 212 5.76 -22.43 5.38
C GLU A 212 6.22 -23.37 4.25
N LYS A 213 6.04 -23.00 2.97
CA LYS A 213 6.55 -23.79 1.83
C LYS A 213 8.06 -24.05 1.93
N MET A 214 8.81 -23.09 2.46
CA MET A 214 10.25 -23.24 2.72
C MET A 214 10.58 -24.10 3.96
N ALA A 215 9.63 -24.28 4.90
CA ALA A 215 9.83 -25.04 6.13
C ALA A 215 9.62 -26.56 5.97
N PHE A 216 8.93 -27.00 4.90
CA PHE A 216 8.63 -28.42 4.65
C PHE A 216 9.49 -29.06 3.56
N SER A 217 10.39 -28.33 2.92
CA SER A 217 11.53 -28.96 2.23
C SER A 217 12.53 -29.40 3.29
N ASN A 218 12.94 -30.67 3.30
CA ASN A 218 13.86 -31.31 4.26
C ASN A 218 15.28 -30.70 4.35
N GLY A 219 15.48 -29.43 3.99
CA GLY A 219 16.68 -28.67 4.28
C GLY A 219 16.68 -28.22 5.74
N ASP A 220 17.87 -28.19 6.34
CA ASP A 220 18.05 -27.60 7.66
C ASP A 220 17.60 -26.13 7.63
N VAL A 221 16.44 -25.90 8.24
CA VAL A 221 15.76 -24.60 8.26
C VAL A 221 16.71 -23.53 8.78
N LEU A 222 17.64 -23.88 9.69
CA LEU A 222 18.61 -22.93 10.22
C LEU A 222 19.62 -22.50 9.15
N SER A 223 20.16 -23.42 8.36
CA SER A 223 21.12 -23.09 7.29
C SER A 223 20.45 -22.37 6.12
N ALA A 224 19.23 -22.76 5.73
CA ALA A 224 18.46 -22.01 4.74
C ALA A 224 18.12 -20.59 5.23
N LEU A 225 17.79 -20.42 6.52
CA LEU A 225 17.60 -19.11 7.14
C LEU A 225 18.89 -18.29 7.21
N MET A 226 20.05 -18.93 7.41
CA MET A 226 21.34 -18.27 7.38
C MET A 226 21.71 -17.83 5.96
N GLU A 227 21.49 -18.66 4.94
CA GLU A 227 21.75 -18.31 3.54
C GLU A 227 20.83 -17.18 3.04
N ASN A 228 19.52 -17.27 3.26
CA ASN A 228 18.56 -16.26 2.80
C ASN A 228 18.71 -14.91 3.53
N ASN A 229 19.22 -14.91 4.75
CA ASN A 229 19.48 -13.69 5.53
C ASN A 229 20.93 -13.17 5.37
N GLY A 230 21.72 -13.70 4.43
CA GLY A 230 23.07 -13.21 4.14
C GLY A 230 24.14 -13.55 5.18
N TYR A 231 23.95 -14.62 5.97
CA TYR A 231 24.96 -15.12 6.91
C TYR A 231 25.99 -16.06 6.27
N ALA A 232 25.80 -16.50 5.03
CA ALA A 232 26.82 -17.24 4.28
C ALA A 232 27.88 -16.27 3.74
N ALA A 233 28.64 -15.64 4.65
CA ALA A 233 29.87 -14.98 4.27
C ALA A 233 30.91 -16.08 4.01
N THR A 234 31.24 -16.33 2.74
CA THR A 234 32.45 -17.09 2.40
C THR A 234 33.66 -16.39 3.02
N SER A 235 34.66 -17.16 3.43
CA SER A 235 35.87 -16.64 4.08
C SER A 235 36.59 -15.54 3.29
N GLU A 236 36.35 -15.46 1.97
CA GLU A 236 36.83 -14.39 1.09
C GLU A 236 35.98 -13.11 1.15
N GLY A 237 34.65 -13.19 1.26
CA GLY A 237 33.77 -12.02 1.39
C GLY A 237 33.97 -11.25 2.71
N ILE A 238 34.42 -11.94 3.76
CA ILE A 238 34.79 -11.34 5.05
C ILE A 238 36.07 -10.48 4.92
N LYS A 239 36.96 -10.80 3.96
CA LYS A 239 38.24 -10.10 3.79
C LYS A 239 38.13 -8.80 3.01
N THR A 240 37.16 -8.68 2.09
CA THR A 240 37.00 -7.51 1.21
C THR A 240 36.00 -6.47 1.73
N HIS A 241 34.99 -6.88 2.49
CA HIS A 241 33.98 -6.00 3.10
C HIS A 241 33.83 -6.30 4.58
N GLY A 242 34.92 -6.14 5.34
CA GLY A 242 34.97 -6.47 6.76
C GLY A 242 33.73 -5.97 7.50
N LYS A 243 33.02 -6.88 8.20
CA LYS A 243 31.98 -6.51 9.16
C LYS A 243 32.62 -5.49 10.10
N ALA A 244 32.04 -4.29 10.19
CA ALA A 244 32.43 -3.31 11.21
C ALA A 244 32.60 -4.07 12.53
N LYS A 245 33.78 -3.98 13.13
CA LYS A 245 34.08 -4.71 14.36
C LYS A 245 32.98 -4.35 15.35
N SER A 246 32.49 -5.32 16.14
CA SER A 246 31.49 -5.08 17.18
C SER A 246 31.82 -3.89 18.09
N ILE A 247 33.11 -3.55 18.22
CA ILE A 247 33.65 -2.37 18.91
C ILE A 247 33.36 -1.07 18.15
N GLU A 248 33.60 -1.00 16.85
CA GLU A 248 33.28 0.18 16.01
C GLU A 248 31.78 0.46 16.00
N LEU A 249 30.99 -0.62 16.07
CA LEU A 249 29.54 -0.61 16.19
C LEU A 249 29.02 -0.23 17.60
N MET A 250 29.88 -0.25 18.62
CA MET A 250 29.60 0.30 19.97
C MET A 250 30.13 1.74 20.15
N LEU A 251 30.93 2.23 19.20
CA LEU A 251 31.53 3.57 19.21
C LEU A 251 30.81 4.55 18.26
N SER A 252 29.82 4.09 17.48
CA SER A 252 29.02 4.96 16.62
C SER A 252 28.13 5.87 17.45
N LYS A 253 28.16 7.19 17.19
CA LYS A 253 27.29 8.18 17.85
C LYS A 253 25.81 8.06 17.50
N GLU A 254 25.49 7.34 16.42
CA GLU A 254 24.13 7.23 15.92
C GLU A 254 23.28 6.28 16.77
N PRO A 255 22.01 6.63 17.03
CA PRO A 255 21.14 5.78 17.81
C PRO A 255 20.81 4.49 17.06
N ARG A 256 20.80 3.39 17.80
CA ARG A 256 20.66 2.04 17.27
C ARG A 256 19.39 1.38 17.79
N ARG A 257 18.55 0.88 16.89
CA ARG A 257 17.42 0.02 17.25
C ARG A 257 17.91 -1.39 17.57
N THR A 258 17.70 -1.85 18.81
CA THR A 258 18.15 -3.17 19.29
C THR A 258 17.01 -4.19 19.41
N TYR A 259 15.79 -3.74 19.65
CA TYR A 259 14.59 -4.57 19.64
C TYR A 259 13.40 -3.78 19.09
N ASP A 260 12.59 -4.42 18.25
CA ASP A 260 11.34 -3.84 17.74
C ASP A 260 10.37 -4.91 17.24
N ALA A 261 9.14 -4.51 16.94
CA ALA A 261 8.21 -5.36 16.21
C ALA A 261 8.73 -5.65 14.80
N PRO A 262 8.44 -6.85 14.27
CA PRO A 262 8.92 -7.21 12.95
C PRO A 262 8.21 -6.46 11.83
N ASP A 263 8.94 -6.35 10.72
CA ASP A 263 8.46 -5.70 9.50
C ASP A 263 7.35 -6.54 8.86
N LYS A 264 6.31 -5.87 8.38
CA LYS A 264 5.17 -6.51 7.71
C LYS A 264 5.44 -6.76 6.23
N GLY A 265 6.51 -6.19 5.69
CA GLY A 265 6.90 -6.37 4.31
C GLY A 265 5.90 -5.74 3.34
N ILE A 266 5.81 -6.33 2.15
CA ILE A 266 4.83 -5.92 1.14
C ILE A 266 3.49 -6.56 1.49
N LEU A 267 2.42 -5.78 1.51
CA LEU A 267 1.07 -6.29 1.75
C LEU A 267 0.30 -6.42 0.44
N TRP A 268 0.48 -5.45 -0.45
CA TRP A 268 -0.06 -5.41 -1.79
C TRP A 268 1.03 -5.79 -2.78
N GLY A 269 0.97 -7.04 -3.23
CA GLY A 269 1.95 -7.67 -4.09
C GLY A 269 1.66 -7.52 -5.58
N TRP A 270 1.98 -8.57 -6.34
CA TRP A 270 1.82 -8.60 -7.80
C TRP A 270 0.35 -8.59 -8.22
N GLU A 271 -0.55 -9.07 -7.36
CA GLU A 271 -2.00 -9.06 -7.55
C GLU A 271 -2.49 -7.63 -7.78
N VAL A 272 -1.95 -6.69 -6.98
CA VAL A 272 -2.31 -5.27 -7.05
C VAL A 272 -1.80 -4.62 -8.33
N SER A 273 -0.52 -4.79 -8.64
CA SER A 273 0.05 -4.28 -9.90
C SER A 273 -0.62 -4.89 -11.14
N GLY A 274 -0.98 -6.17 -11.08
CA GLY A 274 -1.69 -6.89 -12.14
C GLY A 274 -3.11 -6.36 -12.36
N TYR A 275 -3.86 -6.10 -11.29
CA TYR A 275 -5.20 -5.55 -11.46
C TYR A 275 -5.15 -4.11 -11.97
N VAL A 276 -4.15 -3.30 -11.56
CA VAL A 276 -4.00 -1.94 -12.09
C VAL A 276 -3.74 -1.95 -13.60
N LEU A 277 -2.89 -2.86 -14.08
CA LEU A 277 -2.65 -3.05 -15.51
C LEU A 277 -3.90 -3.51 -16.26
N THR A 278 -4.57 -4.57 -15.81
CA THR A 278 -5.77 -5.10 -16.50
C THR A 278 -6.89 -4.05 -16.54
N LYS A 279 -7.05 -3.29 -15.46
CA LYS A 279 -7.99 -2.16 -15.39
C LYS A 279 -7.61 -1.04 -16.37
N ALA A 280 -6.32 -0.70 -16.46
CA ALA A 280 -5.82 0.29 -17.42
C ALA A 280 -6.08 -0.14 -18.86
N ILE A 281 -5.88 -1.43 -19.18
CA ILE A 281 -6.25 -2.00 -20.47
C ILE A 281 -7.77 -1.89 -20.70
N ALA A 282 -8.60 -2.24 -19.71
CA ALA A 282 -10.04 -2.21 -19.87
C ALA A 282 -10.59 -0.80 -20.15
N ALA A 283 -10.11 0.20 -19.38
CA ALA A 283 -10.44 1.61 -19.59
C ALA A 283 -9.88 2.14 -20.92
N GLY A 284 -8.62 1.80 -21.20
CA GLY A 284 -7.89 2.21 -22.39
C GLY A 284 -8.50 1.72 -23.69
N ALA A 285 -8.84 0.44 -23.76
CA ALA A 285 -9.49 -0.18 -24.91
C ALA A 285 -10.84 0.50 -25.24
N PHE A 286 -11.55 0.99 -24.22
CA PHE A 286 -12.76 1.77 -24.44
C PHE A 286 -12.42 3.19 -24.91
N LEU A 287 -11.58 3.92 -24.17
CA LEU A 287 -11.29 5.34 -24.43
C LEU A 287 -10.62 5.57 -25.79
N VAL A 288 -9.64 4.77 -26.16
CA VAL A 288 -8.84 4.98 -27.38
C VAL A 288 -9.65 4.72 -28.66
N LEU A 289 -10.68 3.88 -28.60
CA LEU A 289 -11.54 3.64 -29.77
C LEU A 289 -12.78 4.55 -29.78
N PHE A 290 -13.56 4.55 -28.69
CA PHE A 290 -14.87 5.19 -28.68
C PHE A 290 -14.80 6.71 -28.59
N LEU A 291 -13.84 7.30 -27.86
CA LEU A 291 -13.78 8.75 -27.71
C LEU A 291 -13.50 9.48 -29.04
N PRO A 292 -12.48 9.10 -29.84
CA PRO A 292 -12.26 9.70 -31.16
C PRO A 292 -13.44 9.50 -32.11
N GLN A 293 -14.11 8.35 -32.04
CA GLN A 293 -15.28 8.06 -32.87
C GLN A 293 -16.46 8.97 -32.51
N LEU A 294 -16.71 9.20 -31.22
CA LEU A 294 -17.74 10.14 -30.74
C LEU A 294 -17.42 11.59 -31.13
N LEU A 295 -16.15 11.93 -31.27
CA LEU A 295 -15.67 13.23 -31.75
C LEU A 295 -15.67 13.34 -33.30
N GLY A 296 -16.03 12.28 -34.02
CA GLY A 296 -16.10 12.27 -35.48
C GLY A 296 -14.74 12.18 -36.18
N MET A 297 -13.68 11.73 -35.50
CA MET A 297 -12.33 11.62 -36.08
C MET A 297 -12.22 10.48 -37.10
N PHE A 298 -12.89 9.35 -36.85
CA PHE A 298 -13.02 8.22 -37.76
C PHE A 298 -14.27 7.41 -37.42
N THR A 299 -14.64 6.46 -38.28
CA THR A 299 -15.68 5.48 -38.01
C THR A 299 -15.07 4.08 -37.96
N ALA A 300 -15.26 3.38 -36.84
CA ALA A 300 -14.77 2.03 -36.65
C ALA A 300 -15.75 1.00 -37.25
N SER A 301 -15.22 -0.11 -37.76
CA SER A 301 -16.04 -1.25 -38.19
C SER A 301 -16.77 -1.88 -37.00
N ALA A 302 -17.89 -2.56 -37.25
CA ALA A 302 -18.62 -3.28 -36.21
C ALA A 302 -17.73 -4.31 -35.50
N THR A 303 -16.86 -5.00 -36.25
CA THR A 303 -15.87 -5.94 -35.72
C THR A 303 -14.92 -5.26 -34.73
N LEU A 304 -14.36 -4.11 -35.07
CA LEU A 304 -13.43 -3.39 -34.19
C LEU A 304 -14.11 -2.89 -32.90
N ASN A 305 -15.37 -2.46 -32.99
CA ASN A 305 -16.16 -2.10 -31.80
C ASN A 305 -16.43 -3.30 -30.89
N LEU A 306 -16.70 -4.47 -31.47
CA LEU A 306 -16.85 -5.72 -30.70
C LEU A 306 -15.55 -6.15 -30.04
N TRP A 307 -14.39 -5.96 -30.69
CA TRP A 307 -13.09 -6.19 -30.06
C TRP A 307 -12.86 -5.28 -28.86
N ALA A 308 -13.17 -3.98 -28.98
CA ALA A 308 -13.06 -3.04 -27.87
C ALA A 308 -13.94 -3.45 -26.68
N VAL A 309 -15.21 -3.76 -26.94
CA VAL A 309 -16.15 -4.23 -25.91
C VAL A 309 -15.66 -5.53 -25.28
N GLY A 310 -15.24 -6.51 -26.09
CA GLY A 310 -14.75 -7.81 -25.63
C GLY A 310 -13.50 -7.68 -24.76
N ILE A 311 -12.49 -6.92 -25.22
CA ILE A 311 -11.26 -6.67 -24.47
C ILE A 311 -11.57 -5.96 -23.15
N SER A 312 -12.40 -4.90 -23.18
CA SER A 312 -12.79 -4.18 -21.97
C SER A 312 -13.45 -5.10 -20.96
N LEU A 313 -14.39 -5.96 -21.36
CA LEU A 313 -15.08 -6.88 -20.44
C LEU A 313 -14.17 -7.99 -19.93
N VAL A 314 -13.35 -8.60 -20.79
CA VAL A 314 -12.42 -9.67 -20.39
C VAL A 314 -11.38 -9.13 -19.39
N MET A 315 -10.82 -7.97 -19.67
CA MET A 315 -9.80 -7.37 -18.79
C MET A 315 -10.42 -6.85 -17.49
N LEU A 316 -11.64 -6.31 -17.52
CA LEU A 316 -12.38 -5.95 -16.32
C LEU A 316 -12.73 -7.18 -15.46
N ALA A 317 -13.09 -8.30 -16.08
CA ALA A 317 -13.29 -9.57 -15.38
C ALA A 317 -11.99 -10.08 -14.74
N ALA A 318 -10.87 -9.99 -15.46
CA ALA A 318 -9.55 -10.29 -14.91
C ALA A 318 -9.21 -9.38 -13.71
N THR A 319 -9.52 -8.09 -13.78
CA THR A 319 -9.40 -7.16 -12.64
C THR A 319 -10.25 -7.64 -11.45
N GLY A 320 -11.51 -8.03 -11.67
CA GLY A 320 -12.39 -8.55 -10.63
C GLY A 320 -11.83 -9.81 -9.95
N ILE A 321 -11.28 -10.74 -10.74
CA ILE A 321 -10.65 -11.97 -10.23
C ILE A 321 -9.43 -11.62 -9.36
N LEU A 322 -8.53 -10.77 -9.85
CA LEU A 322 -7.34 -10.35 -9.11
C LEU A 322 -7.68 -9.60 -7.82
N LEU A 323 -8.73 -8.77 -7.84
CA LEU A 323 -9.23 -8.09 -6.64
C LEU A 323 -9.73 -9.09 -5.58
N ILE A 324 -10.46 -10.14 -5.99
CA ILE A 324 -10.93 -11.18 -5.06
C ILE A 324 -9.76 -12.02 -4.54
N MET A 325 -8.77 -12.31 -5.38
CA MET A 325 -7.56 -13.07 -5.02
C MET A 325 -6.67 -12.36 -3.99
N ASP A 326 -6.64 -11.03 -3.99
CA ASP A 326 -5.85 -10.23 -3.03
C ASP A 326 -6.44 -10.25 -1.60
N LEU A 327 -7.74 -10.52 -1.46
CA LEU A 327 -8.45 -10.54 -0.18
C LEU A 327 -8.08 -11.77 0.65
N ASP A 328 -7.76 -11.57 1.93
CA ASP A 328 -7.55 -12.69 2.85
C ASP A 328 -8.89 -13.35 3.28
N ARG A 329 -10.04 -12.69 3.04
CA ARG A 329 -11.40 -13.22 3.23
C ARG A 329 -12.23 -13.10 1.94
N PRO A 330 -11.90 -13.89 0.89
CA PRO A 330 -12.60 -13.81 -0.38
C PRO A 330 -14.07 -14.24 -0.26
N ASP A 331 -14.42 -15.04 0.74
CA ASP A 331 -15.80 -15.44 1.06
C ASP A 331 -16.73 -14.25 1.37
N ARG A 332 -16.16 -13.10 1.75
CA ARG A 332 -16.89 -11.89 2.17
C ARG A 332 -16.84 -10.75 1.15
N PHE A 333 -16.32 -10.99 -0.05
CA PHE A 333 -16.08 -9.93 -1.04
C PHE A 333 -17.35 -9.10 -1.36
N LEU A 334 -18.52 -9.74 -1.36
CA LEU A 334 -19.81 -9.07 -1.63
C LEU A 334 -20.15 -7.98 -0.60
N ASN A 335 -19.54 -7.99 0.59
CA ASN A 335 -19.74 -6.94 1.59
C ASN A 335 -19.32 -5.56 1.07
N VAL A 336 -18.38 -5.48 0.12
CA VAL A 336 -17.99 -4.21 -0.52
C VAL A 336 -19.18 -3.54 -1.21
N LEU A 337 -20.09 -4.33 -1.80
CA LEU A 337 -21.28 -3.85 -2.48
C LEU A 337 -22.50 -3.80 -1.55
N LEU A 338 -22.67 -4.81 -0.70
CA LEU A 338 -23.85 -4.99 0.15
C LEU A 338 -23.81 -4.18 1.46
N ARG A 339 -22.61 -3.82 1.94
CA ARG A 339 -22.40 -3.04 3.19
C ARG A 339 -21.34 -1.95 2.98
N PRO A 340 -21.58 -1.01 2.04
CA PRO A 340 -20.57 -0.07 1.59
C PRO A 340 -20.28 1.02 2.62
N GLN A 341 -19.00 1.33 2.80
CA GLN A 341 -18.56 2.58 3.39
C GLN A 341 -18.23 3.60 2.29
N TRP A 342 -19.13 4.56 2.07
CA TRP A 342 -19.04 5.49 0.93
C TRP A 342 -17.85 6.44 0.92
N ASN A 343 -17.16 6.62 2.05
CA ASN A 343 -15.93 7.40 2.10
C ASN A 343 -14.74 6.64 1.49
N SER A 344 -14.76 5.31 1.46
CA SER A 344 -13.66 4.50 0.93
C SER A 344 -13.64 4.52 -0.61
N TRP A 345 -12.50 4.87 -1.20
CA TRP A 345 -12.32 4.79 -2.65
C TRP A 345 -12.30 3.36 -3.18
N LEU A 346 -12.09 2.35 -2.33
CA LEU A 346 -12.21 0.95 -2.73
C LEU A 346 -13.68 0.60 -3.06
N VAL A 347 -14.62 1.11 -2.26
CA VAL A 347 -16.06 0.97 -2.52
C VAL A 347 -16.45 1.70 -3.79
N LYS A 348 -16.07 2.99 -3.92
CA LYS A 348 -16.33 3.78 -5.13
C LYS A 348 -15.77 3.09 -6.38
N GLY A 349 -14.58 2.49 -6.27
CA GLY A 349 -13.97 1.68 -7.32
C GLY A 349 -14.78 0.43 -7.67
N GLY A 350 -15.25 -0.33 -6.68
CA GLY A 350 -16.11 -1.50 -6.91
C GLY A 350 -17.42 -1.18 -7.62
N TYR A 351 -18.06 -0.05 -7.27
CA TYR A 351 -19.23 0.44 -7.99
C TYR A 351 -18.88 0.94 -9.40
N THR A 352 -17.74 1.62 -9.57
CA THR A 352 -17.27 2.08 -10.88
C THR A 352 -17.03 0.91 -11.84
N ILE A 353 -16.36 -0.15 -11.38
CA ILE A 353 -16.16 -1.39 -12.14
C ILE A 353 -17.50 -1.98 -12.56
N SER A 354 -18.45 -2.08 -11.61
CA SER A 354 -19.76 -2.70 -11.85
C SER A 354 -20.58 -1.91 -12.87
N VAL A 355 -20.64 -0.58 -12.74
CA VAL A 355 -21.37 0.31 -13.66
C VAL A 355 -20.71 0.33 -15.04
N PHE A 356 -19.39 0.48 -15.11
CA PHE A 356 -18.66 0.45 -16.38
C PHE A 356 -18.87 -0.88 -17.12
N GLY A 357 -18.74 -2.02 -16.44
CA GLY A 357 -18.98 -3.34 -17.03
C GLY A 357 -20.41 -3.51 -17.54
N GLY A 358 -21.41 -3.02 -16.79
CA GLY A 358 -22.81 -3.02 -17.22
C GLY A 358 -23.05 -2.14 -18.47
N LEU A 359 -22.48 -0.94 -18.51
CA LEU A 359 -22.61 -0.03 -19.64
C LEU A 359 -21.90 -0.56 -20.91
N VAL A 360 -20.71 -1.11 -20.78
CA VAL A 360 -19.98 -1.73 -21.90
C VAL A 360 -20.73 -2.95 -22.42
N THR A 361 -21.33 -3.75 -21.52
CA THR A 361 -22.19 -4.87 -21.89
C THR A 361 -23.44 -4.38 -22.64
N LEU A 362 -24.06 -3.28 -22.19
CA LEU A 362 -25.19 -2.66 -22.87
C LEU A 362 -24.82 -2.20 -24.28
N ILE A 363 -23.63 -1.63 -24.48
CA ILE A 363 -23.12 -1.25 -25.81
C ILE A 363 -22.95 -2.49 -26.70
N GLY A 364 -22.39 -3.57 -26.17
CA GLY A 364 -22.26 -4.84 -26.90
C GLY A 364 -23.61 -5.41 -27.34
N VAL A 365 -24.60 -5.44 -26.44
CA VAL A 365 -25.97 -5.88 -26.74
C VAL A 365 -26.66 -4.95 -27.73
N ALA A 366 -26.50 -3.63 -27.59
CA ALA A 366 -27.05 -2.65 -28.53
C ALA A 366 -26.46 -2.81 -29.94
N SER A 367 -25.16 -3.09 -30.02
CA SER A 367 -24.49 -3.38 -31.30
C SER A 367 -25.00 -4.69 -31.93
N TRP A 368 -25.33 -5.70 -31.11
CA TRP A 368 -25.86 -6.97 -31.59
C TRP A 368 -27.32 -6.88 -32.07
N LEU A 369 -28.13 -6.02 -31.43
CA LEU A 369 -29.53 -5.77 -31.80
C LEU A 369 -29.72 -4.62 -32.81
N GLU A 370 -28.63 -4.09 -33.37
CA GLU A 370 -28.63 -2.97 -34.33
C GLU A 370 -29.30 -1.68 -33.80
N LEU A 371 -29.31 -1.49 -32.47
CA LEU A 371 -29.89 -0.33 -31.79
C LEU A 371 -28.92 0.86 -31.77
N GLY A 372 -28.63 1.43 -32.94
CA GLY A 372 -27.58 2.44 -33.12
C GLY A 372 -27.69 3.68 -32.21
N GLN A 373 -28.90 4.21 -31.99
CA GLN A 373 -29.10 5.37 -31.10
C GLN A 373 -28.78 5.03 -29.63
N LEU A 374 -29.21 3.86 -29.16
CA LEU A 374 -28.97 3.42 -27.79
C LEU A 374 -27.48 3.15 -27.55
N GLY A 375 -26.78 2.58 -28.54
CA GLY A 375 -25.33 2.41 -28.51
C GLY A 375 -24.57 3.74 -28.39
N ALA A 376 -24.94 4.74 -29.19
CA ALA A 376 -24.30 6.06 -29.15
C ALA A 376 -24.51 6.80 -27.81
N ILE A 377 -25.73 6.79 -27.28
CA ILE A 377 -26.04 7.39 -25.96
C ILE A 377 -25.26 6.66 -24.86
N SER A 378 -25.25 5.33 -24.89
CA SER A 378 -24.52 4.51 -23.92
C SER A 378 -23.02 4.78 -23.98
N ALA A 379 -22.44 4.97 -25.17
CA ALA A 379 -21.03 5.29 -25.33
C ALA A 379 -20.69 6.65 -24.69
N TRP A 380 -21.49 7.70 -24.92
CA TRP A 380 -21.32 9.00 -24.26
C TRP A 380 -21.37 8.91 -22.74
N VAL A 381 -22.30 8.13 -22.19
CA VAL A 381 -22.40 7.89 -20.75
C VAL A 381 -21.22 7.07 -20.23
N THR A 382 -20.67 6.16 -21.02
CA THR A 382 -19.56 5.28 -20.60
C THR A 382 -18.22 6.00 -20.51
N VAL A 383 -17.96 7.01 -21.36
CA VAL A 383 -16.70 7.78 -21.35
C VAL A 383 -16.31 8.30 -19.95
N PRO A 384 -17.17 9.03 -19.20
CA PRO A 384 -16.80 9.50 -17.86
C PRO A 384 -16.55 8.36 -16.88
N PHE A 385 -17.28 7.23 -16.99
CA PHE A 385 -17.00 6.04 -16.17
C PHE A 385 -15.70 5.34 -16.56
N ALA A 386 -15.30 5.37 -17.83
CA ALA A 386 -14.02 4.86 -18.30
C ALA A 386 -12.85 5.72 -17.77
N VAL A 387 -13.00 7.05 -17.77
CA VAL A 387 -12.03 7.95 -17.12
C VAL A 387 -11.99 7.69 -15.62
N LEU A 388 -13.14 7.57 -14.95
CA LEU A 388 -13.21 7.25 -13.53
C LEU A 388 -12.56 5.90 -13.22
N LEU A 389 -12.79 4.88 -14.05
CA LEU A 389 -12.16 3.56 -13.95
C LEU A 389 -10.64 3.67 -14.03
N ALA A 390 -10.13 4.49 -14.96
CA ALA A 390 -8.69 4.74 -15.08
C ALA A 390 -8.11 5.36 -13.80
N VAL A 391 -8.77 6.37 -13.22
CA VAL A 391 -8.17 7.21 -12.16
C VAL A 391 -8.51 6.83 -10.71
N TYR A 392 -9.58 6.09 -10.43
CA TYR A 392 -10.05 5.90 -9.03
C TYR A 392 -8.99 5.27 -8.10
N THR A 393 -8.10 4.44 -8.64
CA THR A 393 -7.05 3.78 -7.84
C THR A 393 -6.02 4.78 -7.32
N ALA A 394 -5.77 5.88 -8.04
CA ALA A 394 -4.92 6.95 -7.55
C ALA A 394 -5.48 7.57 -6.26
N PHE A 395 -6.81 7.73 -6.19
CA PHE A 395 -7.46 8.24 -4.98
C PHE A 395 -7.48 7.21 -3.84
N LEU A 396 -7.55 5.91 -4.15
CA LEU A 396 -7.36 4.85 -3.16
C LEU A 396 -5.96 4.90 -2.55
N PHE A 397 -4.93 5.07 -3.39
CA PHE A 397 -3.54 5.25 -2.95
C PHE A 397 -3.37 6.55 -2.14
N ALA A 398 -3.99 7.65 -2.54
CA ALA A 398 -3.97 8.90 -1.79
C ALA A 398 -4.64 8.80 -0.40
N GLN A 399 -5.66 7.94 -0.22
CA GLN A 399 -6.27 7.68 1.10
C GLN A 399 -5.33 6.97 2.07
N ALA A 400 -4.28 6.31 1.57
CA ALA A 400 -3.31 5.65 2.41
C ALA A 400 -2.30 6.66 3.01
N LYS A 401 -2.75 7.46 3.99
CA LYS A 401 -1.94 8.49 4.69
C LYS A 401 -0.60 7.98 5.27
N GLY A 402 -0.45 6.66 5.44
CA GLY A 402 0.80 6.04 5.86
C GLY A 402 1.88 6.01 4.77
N ARG A 403 1.53 6.20 3.49
CA ARG A 403 2.44 6.10 2.34
C ARG A 403 2.48 7.43 1.59
N ASP A 404 3.42 8.31 1.94
CA ASP A 404 3.43 9.68 1.40
C ASP A 404 3.63 9.77 -0.11
N PHE A 405 4.45 8.89 -0.68
CA PHE A 405 4.69 8.87 -2.12
C PHE A 405 3.40 8.66 -2.93
N TRP A 406 2.40 7.97 -2.36
CA TRP A 406 1.10 7.74 -2.98
C TRP A 406 0.16 8.94 -2.97
N GLN A 407 0.46 9.97 -2.17
CA GLN A 407 -0.34 11.20 -2.07
C GLN A 407 0.02 12.23 -3.15
N SER A 408 0.86 11.85 -4.13
CA SER A 408 1.23 12.75 -5.24
C SER A 408 -0.02 13.21 -6.02
N PRO A 409 -0.16 14.53 -6.27
CA PRO A 409 -1.30 15.06 -7.02
C PRO A 409 -1.34 14.61 -8.48
N THR A 410 -0.20 14.17 -9.04
CA THR A 410 -0.11 13.70 -10.43
C THR A 410 -0.48 12.22 -10.60
N MET A 411 -0.70 11.47 -9.52
CA MET A 411 -0.95 10.03 -9.58
C MET A 411 -2.21 9.69 -10.42
N ALA A 412 -3.23 10.55 -10.36
CA ALA A 412 -4.43 10.39 -11.18
C ALA A 412 -4.12 10.57 -12.69
N LEU A 413 -3.26 11.53 -13.03
CA LEU A 413 -2.82 11.75 -14.40
C LEU A 413 -1.95 10.57 -14.89
N HIS A 414 -1.02 10.10 -14.07
CA HIS A 414 -0.20 8.91 -14.33
C HIS A 414 -1.08 7.72 -14.73
N MET A 415 -2.08 7.37 -13.91
CA MET A 415 -2.95 6.22 -14.20
C MET A 415 -3.84 6.41 -15.43
N LEU A 416 -4.27 7.64 -15.71
CA LEU A 416 -5.01 7.96 -16.94
C LEU A 416 -4.11 7.75 -18.18
N VAL A 417 -2.88 8.27 -18.12
CA VAL A 417 -1.89 8.12 -19.20
C VAL A 417 -1.58 6.64 -19.45
N HIS A 418 -1.37 5.85 -18.40
CA HIS A 418 -1.20 4.39 -18.53
C HIS A 418 -2.40 3.69 -19.17
N SER A 419 -3.62 4.14 -18.88
CA SER A 419 -4.81 3.60 -19.54
C SER A 419 -4.83 3.92 -21.04
N VAL A 420 -4.49 5.15 -21.43
CA VAL A 420 -4.37 5.53 -22.85
C VAL A 420 -3.25 4.77 -23.55
N MET A 421 -2.08 4.65 -22.92
CA MET A 421 -0.95 3.85 -23.44
C MET A 421 -1.34 2.39 -23.64
N ALA A 422 -1.98 1.78 -22.64
CA ALA A 422 -2.44 0.40 -22.70
C ALA A 422 -3.50 0.19 -23.79
N GLY A 423 -4.44 1.13 -23.94
CA GLY A 423 -5.44 1.10 -25.01
C GLY A 423 -4.81 1.16 -26.40
N ALA A 424 -3.88 2.11 -26.62
CA ALA A 424 -3.18 2.25 -27.89
C ALA A 424 -2.34 1.00 -28.22
N ALA A 425 -1.59 0.49 -27.24
CA ALA A 425 -0.80 -0.73 -27.40
C ALA A 425 -1.68 -1.94 -27.76
N ILE A 426 -2.82 -2.11 -27.09
CA ILE A 426 -3.70 -3.25 -27.38
C ILE A 426 -4.30 -3.16 -28.78
N PHE A 427 -4.72 -1.99 -29.24
CA PHE A 427 -5.23 -1.87 -30.61
C PHE A 427 -4.14 -2.02 -31.68
N MET A 428 -2.88 -1.69 -31.39
CA MET A 428 -1.77 -2.03 -32.29
C MET A 428 -1.59 -3.55 -32.44
N LEU A 429 -1.91 -4.33 -31.40
CA LEU A 429 -1.92 -5.80 -31.49
C LEU A 429 -3.15 -6.31 -32.24
N VAL A 430 -4.32 -5.70 -32.03
CA VAL A 430 -5.57 -6.06 -32.75
C VAL A 430 -5.47 -5.75 -34.25
N ASP A 431 -4.76 -4.69 -34.63
CA ASP A 431 -4.51 -4.29 -36.03
C ASP A 431 -3.85 -5.40 -36.87
N LEU A 432 -3.15 -6.35 -36.22
CA LEU A 432 -2.58 -7.52 -36.90
C LEU A 432 -3.62 -8.55 -37.37
N PHE A 433 -4.83 -8.52 -36.80
CA PHE A 433 -5.83 -9.58 -36.97
C PHE A 433 -7.15 -9.08 -37.57
N VAL A 434 -7.34 -7.76 -37.70
CA VAL A 434 -8.61 -7.15 -38.07
C VAL A 434 -8.37 -6.02 -39.05
N ASP A 435 -9.23 -5.89 -40.05
CA ASP A 435 -9.21 -4.74 -40.95
C ASP A 435 -9.57 -3.46 -40.21
N THR A 436 -8.66 -2.49 -40.24
CA THR A 436 -8.81 -1.21 -39.57
C THR A 436 -9.04 -0.05 -40.55
N PRO A 437 -9.67 1.05 -40.10
CA PRO A 437 -9.89 2.23 -40.93
C PRO A 437 -8.58 2.85 -41.44
N ALA A 438 -8.63 3.53 -42.59
CA ALA A 438 -7.50 4.31 -43.08
C ALA A 438 -7.04 5.32 -42.02
N ASN A 439 -5.72 5.46 -41.85
CA ASN A 439 -5.06 6.30 -40.83
C ASN A 439 -5.18 5.81 -39.37
N PHE A 440 -5.77 4.64 -39.09
CA PHE A 440 -5.88 4.14 -37.71
C PHE A 440 -4.50 3.83 -37.09
N ALA A 441 -3.59 3.19 -37.82
CA ALA A 441 -2.22 2.96 -37.35
C ALA A 441 -1.46 4.27 -37.02
N ASN A 442 -1.63 5.30 -37.85
CA ASN A 442 -1.04 6.62 -37.60
C ASN A 442 -1.63 7.28 -36.34
N TYR A 443 -2.95 7.17 -36.15
CA TYR A 443 -3.63 7.63 -34.94
C TYR A 443 -3.09 6.91 -33.69
N LEU A 444 -2.94 5.59 -33.74
CA LEU A 444 -2.42 4.80 -32.62
C LEU A 444 -0.97 5.17 -32.31
N SER A 445 -0.10 5.26 -33.32
CA SER A 445 1.31 5.65 -33.15
C SER A 445 1.45 7.04 -32.52
N LEU A 446 0.69 8.03 -33.03
CA LEU A 446 0.70 9.38 -32.47
C LEU A 446 0.17 9.40 -31.03
N THR A 447 -0.93 8.69 -30.77
CA THR A 447 -1.53 8.59 -29.43
C THR A 447 -0.54 7.97 -28.44
N LEU A 448 0.12 6.89 -28.83
CA LEU A 448 1.15 6.23 -28.01
C LEU A 448 2.34 7.16 -27.76
N ALA A 449 2.84 7.85 -28.79
CA ALA A 449 3.97 8.76 -28.67
C ALA A 449 3.69 9.93 -27.72
N ILE A 450 2.50 10.56 -27.84
CA ILE A 450 2.05 11.62 -26.93
C ILE A 450 1.90 11.07 -25.51
N ALA A 451 1.28 9.91 -25.35
CA ALA A 451 1.06 9.31 -24.05
C ALA A 451 2.37 8.91 -23.36
N ILE A 452 3.36 8.37 -24.09
CA ILE A 452 4.72 8.12 -23.57
C ILE A 452 5.40 9.43 -23.15
N GLY A 453 5.31 10.48 -23.95
CA GLY A 453 5.87 11.78 -23.60
C GLY A 453 5.26 12.34 -22.31
N LEU A 454 3.94 12.24 -22.16
CA LEU A 454 3.24 12.61 -20.93
C LEU A 454 3.63 11.70 -19.76
N ASN A 455 3.81 10.39 -19.98
CA ASN A 455 4.19 9.44 -18.94
C ASN A 455 5.58 9.74 -18.37
N LEU A 456 6.55 9.98 -19.25
CA LEU A 456 7.91 10.36 -18.85
C LEU A 456 7.90 11.70 -18.09
N LEU A 457 7.06 12.65 -18.52
CA LEU A 457 6.87 13.90 -17.80
C LEU A 457 6.26 13.66 -16.41
N THR A 458 5.20 12.86 -16.29
CA THR A 458 4.57 12.54 -14.99
C THR A 458 5.54 11.81 -14.06
N MET A 459 6.29 10.82 -14.57
CA MET A 459 7.31 10.12 -13.79
C MET A 459 8.41 11.07 -13.31
N LEU A 460 8.89 11.96 -14.18
CA LEU A 460 9.86 12.98 -13.81
C LEU A 460 9.30 13.91 -12.73
N THR A 461 8.07 14.40 -12.90
CA THR A 461 7.40 15.26 -11.94
C THR A 461 7.21 14.55 -10.59
N GLU A 462 6.80 13.29 -10.54
CA GLU A 462 6.62 12.53 -9.29
C GLU A 462 7.92 12.28 -8.54
N LEU A 463 9.03 12.13 -9.26
CA LEU A 463 10.35 11.91 -8.67
C LEU A 463 11.06 13.22 -8.29
N THR A 464 10.64 14.37 -8.83
CA THR A 464 11.29 15.67 -8.62
C THR A 464 10.49 16.65 -7.77
N ILE A 465 9.16 16.55 -7.73
CA ILE A 465 8.34 17.33 -6.79
C ILE A 465 8.91 17.13 -5.40
N THR A 466 9.16 18.25 -4.72
CA THR A 466 9.64 18.26 -3.34
C THR A 466 8.59 17.62 -2.46
N HIS A 467 8.76 16.33 -2.20
CA HIS A 467 7.95 15.66 -1.20
C HIS A 467 8.31 16.28 0.16
N PRO A 468 7.32 16.73 0.96
CA PRO A 468 7.61 17.42 2.22
C PRO A 468 8.18 16.51 3.31
N THR A 469 8.23 15.20 3.08
CA THR A 469 8.60 14.20 4.09
C THR A 469 9.82 13.38 3.70
N GLU A 470 10.61 13.02 4.71
CA GLU A 470 11.79 12.16 4.57
C GLU A 470 11.44 10.77 3.98
N GLU A 471 10.26 10.24 4.33
CA GLU A 471 9.75 8.94 3.85
C GLU A 471 9.63 8.89 2.31
N ALA A 472 9.14 9.96 1.72
CA ALA A 472 8.99 10.04 0.28
C ALA A 472 10.34 10.27 -0.44
N HIS A 473 11.25 11.05 0.14
CA HIS A 473 12.62 11.17 -0.37
C HIS A 473 13.37 9.83 -0.36
N LEU A 474 13.21 9.04 0.71
CA LEU A 474 13.77 7.69 0.79
C LEU A 474 13.16 6.76 -0.26
N THR A 475 11.86 6.90 -0.54
CA THR A 475 11.19 6.15 -1.62
C THR A 475 11.80 6.49 -2.98
N VAL A 476 11.95 7.78 -3.30
CA VAL A 476 12.58 8.23 -4.56
C VAL A 476 14.02 7.71 -4.69
N LYS A 477 14.81 7.78 -3.62
CA LYS A 477 16.17 7.22 -3.61
C LYS A 477 16.16 5.71 -3.82
N MET A 478 15.20 4.99 -3.25
CA MET A 478 15.05 3.54 -3.43
C MET A 478 14.70 3.18 -4.88
N ILE A 479 13.90 4.01 -5.55
CA ILE A 479 13.50 3.84 -6.95
C ILE A 479 14.69 4.10 -7.89
N THR A 480 15.36 5.24 -7.72
CA THR A 480 16.36 5.76 -8.67
C THR A 480 17.75 5.17 -8.49
N GLN A 481 18.17 4.91 -7.25
CA GLN A 481 19.54 4.51 -6.90
C GLN A 481 19.60 3.20 -6.10
N GLY A 482 18.51 2.84 -5.44
CA GLY A 482 18.44 1.70 -4.54
C GLY A 482 17.96 0.40 -5.21
N ARG A 483 17.14 -0.35 -4.46
CA ARG A 483 16.69 -1.70 -4.80
C ARG A 483 16.02 -1.80 -6.17
N TYR A 484 15.29 -0.78 -6.60
CA TYR A 484 14.54 -0.81 -7.86
C TYR A 484 15.26 -0.15 -9.03
N ARG A 485 16.52 0.27 -8.88
CA ARG A 485 17.25 1.03 -9.92
C ARG A 485 17.24 0.35 -11.29
N SER A 486 17.45 -0.96 -11.33
CA SER A 486 17.50 -1.71 -12.60
C SER A 486 16.11 -1.83 -13.21
N LEU A 487 15.11 -2.18 -12.40
CA LEU A 487 13.72 -2.28 -12.85
C LEU A 487 13.19 -0.93 -13.34
N PHE A 488 13.61 0.18 -12.71
CA PHE A 488 13.22 1.52 -13.09
C PHE A 488 13.92 1.98 -14.40
N TRP A 489 15.24 2.05 -14.42
CA TRP A 489 15.98 2.60 -15.57
C TRP A 489 15.91 1.70 -16.80
N PHE A 490 16.09 0.39 -16.62
CA PHE A 490 16.05 -0.55 -17.73
C PHE A 490 14.61 -0.97 -18.06
N GLY A 491 13.83 -1.36 -17.06
CA GLY A 491 12.46 -1.86 -17.28
C GLY A 491 11.46 -0.77 -17.65
N ALA A 492 11.26 0.22 -16.76
CA ALA A 492 10.24 1.25 -16.98
C ALA A 492 10.68 2.30 -18.02
N VAL A 493 11.87 2.89 -17.88
CA VAL A 493 12.30 4.01 -18.74
C VAL A 493 12.73 3.51 -20.13
N LEU A 494 13.73 2.61 -20.21
CA LEU A 494 14.25 2.17 -21.50
C LEU A 494 13.28 1.25 -22.24
N VAL A 495 12.97 0.09 -21.66
CA VAL A 495 12.12 -0.94 -22.29
C VAL A 495 10.67 -0.49 -22.41
N GLY A 496 10.15 0.20 -21.39
CA GLY A 496 8.74 0.57 -21.32
C GLY A 496 8.34 1.84 -22.06
N ASN A 497 9.27 2.75 -22.34
CA ASN A 497 8.96 4.06 -22.91
C ASN A 497 9.87 4.41 -24.10
N LEU A 498 11.19 4.45 -23.92
CA LEU A 498 12.11 4.93 -24.98
C LEU A 498 12.18 4.00 -26.19
N VAL A 499 12.26 2.69 -25.98
CA VAL A 499 12.29 1.71 -27.08
C VAL A 499 10.95 1.67 -27.84
N PRO A 500 9.78 1.58 -27.18
CA PRO A 500 8.48 1.66 -27.86
C PRO A 500 8.30 2.96 -28.65
N LEU A 501 8.75 4.10 -28.10
CA LEU A 501 8.68 5.38 -28.80
C LEU A 501 9.54 5.37 -30.06
N ALA A 502 10.76 4.84 -29.99
CA ALA A 502 11.63 4.71 -31.16
C ALA A 502 11.02 3.78 -32.21
N LEU A 503 10.46 2.64 -31.81
CA LEU A 503 9.79 1.72 -32.72
C LEU A 503 8.57 2.39 -33.38
N ALA A 504 7.72 3.07 -32.62
CA ALA A 504 6.52 3.74 -33.14
C ALA A 504 6.83 4.86 -34.14
N VAL A 505 7.97 5.55 -33.99
CA VAL A 505 8.39 6.68 -34.85
C VAL A 505 9.20 6.22 -36.05
N PHE A 506 10.18 5.32 -35.86
CA PHE A 506 11.13 4.93 -36.90
C PHE A 506 10.77 3.65 -37.64
N MET A 507 9.91 2.81 -37.06
CA MET A 507 9.44 1.54 -37.64
C MET A 507 7.90 1.46 -37.57
N PRO A 508 7.17 2.30 -38.33
CA PRO A 508 5.71 2.36 -38.29
C PRO A 508 5.03 1.20 -39.05
N ASP A 509 5.76 0.14 -39.36
CA ASP A 509 5.19 -1.08 -39.94
C ASP A 509 4.45 -1.90 -38.87
N ALA A 510 3.58 -2.80 -39.31
CA ALA A 510 2.73 -3.59 -38.42
C ALA A 510 3.53 -4.38 -37.35
N MET A 511 4.70 -4.93 -37.72
CA MET A 511 5.54 -5.67 -36.79
C MET A 511 6.24 -4.73 -35.80
N GLY A 512 6.72 -3.57 -36.24
CA GLY A 512 7.29 -2.53 -35.39
C GLY A 512 6.32 -2.01 -34.34
N LEU A 513 5.08 -1.71 -34.74
CA LEU A 513 4.01 -1.27 -33.83
C LEU A 513 3.59 -2.37 -32.84
N ALA A 514 3.50 -3.62 -33.28
CA ALA A 514 3.22 -4.75 -32.40
C ALA A 514 4.32 -4.97 -31.36
N ALA A 515 5.59 -4.84 -31.75
CA ALA A 515 6.71 -4.90 -30.81
C ALA A 515 6.66 -3.74 -29.81
N ALA A 516 6.38 -2.51 -30.28
CA ALA A 516 6.20 -1.35 -29.41
C ALA A 516 5.07 -1.57 -28.39
N ALA A 517 3.96 -2.17 -28.81
CA ALA A 517 2.84 -2.47 -27.94
C ALA A 517 3.19 -3.42 -26.79
N VAL A 518 3.82 -4.56 -27.09
CA VAL A 518 4.22 -5.54 -26.06
C VAL A 518 5.17 -4.92 -25.04
N LEU A 519 6.15 -4.16 -25.52
CA LEU A 519 7.13 -3.49 -24.67
C LEU A 519 6.48 -2.38 -23.82
N THR A 520 5.52 -1.63 -24.37
CA THR A 520 4.73 -0.64 -23.62
C THR A 520 3.95 -1.29 -22.49
N LEU A 521 3.24 -2.40 -22.74
CA LEU A 521 2.46 -3.10 -21.72
C LEU A 521 3.36 -3.67 -20.61
N ALA A 522 4.53 -4.20 -20.96
CA ALA A 522 5.54 -4.63 -19.99
C ALA A 522 6.08 -3.44 -19.17
N GLY A 523 6.31 -2.30 -19.82
CA GLY A 523 6.71 -1.05 -19.19
C GLY A 523 5.73 -0.53 -18.15
N ILE A 524 4.43 -0.53 -18.50
CA ILE A 524 3.35 -0.17 -17.58
C ILE A 524 3.39 -1.10 -16.37
N TYR A 525 3.48 -2.42 -16.56
CA TYR A 525 3.56 -3.37 -15.44
C TYR A 525 4.76 -3.11 -14.52
N PHE A 526 5.95 -2.86 -15.08
CA PHE A 526 7.13 -2.55 -14.26
C PHE A 526 6.97 -1.25 -13.48
N THR A 527 6.38 -0.22 -14.10
CA THR A 527 6.10 1.06 -13.45
C THR A 527 5.11 0.86 -12.31
N GLU A 528 3.97 0.20 -12.55
CA GLU A 528 2.98 -0.09 -11.52
C GLU A 528 3.54 -0.95 -10.39
N LYS A 529 4.40 -1.92 -10.70
CA LYS A 529 5.09 -2.73 -9.68
C LYS A 529 5.96 -1.89 -8.76
N ILE A 530 6.76 -0.98 -9.34
CA ILE A 530 7.63 -0.10 -8.55
C ILE A 530 6.78 0.85 -7.70
N TRP A 531 5.76 1.49 -8.29
CA TRP A 531 4.92 2.47 -7.62
C TRP A 531 4.08 1.85 -6.50
N VAL A 532 3.65 0.59 -6.64
CA VAL A 532 2.95 -0.14 -5.59
C VAL A 532 3.93 -0.62 -4.50
N GLU A 533 5.04 -1.27 -4.85
CA GLU A 533 5.89 -1.91 -3.84
C GLU A 533 6.85 -0.96 -3.12
N ALA A 534 7.39 0.08 -3.78
CA ALA A 534 8.44 0.92 -3.20
C ALA A 534 8.00 1.69 -1.95
N PRO A 535 6.84 2.36 -1.92
CA PRO A 535 6.37 3.08 -0.73
C PRO A 535 6.09 2.14 0.46
N GLN A 536 5.69 0.89 0.19
CA GLN A 536 5.41 -0.10 1.22
C GLN A 536 6.65 -0.53 2.01
N ARG A 537 7.84 -0.42 1.40
CA ARG A 537 9.11 -0.78 2.04
C ARG A 537 9.65 0.28 3.00
N ILE A 538 9.02 1.47 3.05
CA ILE A 538 9.37 2.49 4.04
C ILE A 538 8.81 2.11 5.40
N GLN A 539 9.64 2.28 6.43
CA GLN A 539 9.29 1.92 7.80
C GLN A 539 8.30 2.91 8.40
N LEU A 540 7.23 2.38 8.99
CA LEU A 540 6.21 3.18 9.66
C LEU A 540 6.30 3.13 11.19
N SER A 541 7.08 2.18 11.75
CA SER A 541 7.34 2.03 13.19
C SER A 541 8.81 1.82 13.55
#